data_AF-A0A1T5H0J7-F1
#
_entry.id   AF-A0A1T5H0J7-F1
#
_cell.length_a   1.000
_cell.length_b   1.000
_cell.length_c   1.000
_cell.angle_alpha   90.00
_cell.angle_beta   90.00
_cell.angle_gamma   90.00
#
_symmetry.space_group_name_H-M   'P 1'
#
loop_
_entity.id
_entity.type
_entity.pdbx_description
1 polymer ?
#
loop_
_entity_poly.entity_id
_entity_poly.type
_entity_poly.pdbx_seq_one_letter_code
_entity_poly.pdbx_strand_id
1 'polypeptide(L)'
;MNKIILLLALISGISINASAQYKKDGTPDMRYKSNQSSVGSYNLPSYSSTPSSEVRYQSGYLNSSGTYVEPHYKTNSNRTNWDNLSTEGNYNMYNSTQGTKARDYSIDAYNYGKNQTIQTGPNGGQYYTNDRGNKVYVPKR
;
A
#
# COMPACT_ATOMS: atom_id res chain seq x y z
N MET A 1 -10.68 64.42 -37.24
CA MET A 1 -9.85 63.19 -37.39
C MET A 1 -8.89 63.13 -36.20
N ASN A 2 -8.90 61.99 -35.52
CA ASN A 2 -7.85 61.44 -34.64
C ASN A 2 -7.68 62.03 -33.22
N LYS A 3 -7.44 61.28 -32.14
CA LYS A 3 -7.73 59.91 -31.67
C LYS A 3 -7.61 60.00 -30.13
N ILE A 4 -8.59 59.50 -29.38
CA ILE A 4 -8.52 59.36 -27.92
C ILE A 4 -7.55 58.21 -27.60
N ILE A 5 -6.48 58.46 -26.84
CA ILE A 5 -5.59 57.39 -26.34
C ILE A 5 -6.01 57.09 -24.90
N LEU A 6 -6.76 55.99 -24.75
CA LEU A 6 -7.10 55.36 -23.47
C LEU A 6 -5.90 54.50 -23.04
N LEU A 7 -5.32 54.79 -21.88
CA LEU A 7 -4.23 54.00 -21.30
C LEU A 7 -4.82 52.94 -20.37
N LEU A 8 -5.23 51.81 -20.95
CA LEU A 8 -5.64 50.61 -20.21
C LEU A 8 -4.38 49.88 -19.74
N ALA A 9 -4.08 49.98 -18.44
CA ALA A 9 -3.05 49.18 -17.81
C ALA A 9 -3.47 47.70 -17.83
N LEU A 10 -2.84 46.92 -18.70
CA LEU A 10 -2.91 45.46 -18.75
C LEU A 10 -2.34 44.90 -17.44
N ILE A 11 -3.22 44.50 -16.53
CA ILE A 11 -2.86 43.60 -15.42
C ILE A 11 -2.61 42.24 -16.07
N SER A 12 -1.36 42.00 -16.46
CA SER A 12 -0.89 40.70 -16.91
C SER A 12 -0.97 39.73 -15.74
N GLY A 13 -1.78 38.68 -15.94
CA GLY A 13 -2.07 37.68 -14.92
C GLY A 13 -0.80 37.03 -14.39
N ILE A 14 -0.52 37.24 -13.11
CA ILE A 14 0.48 36.49 -12.36
C ILE A 14 -0.02 35.04 -12.30
N SER A 15 0.57 34.19 -13.12
CA SER A 15 0.35 32.75 -13.06
C SER A 15 1.24 32.20 -11.94
N ILE A 16 0.65 31.96 -10.76
CA ILE A 16 1.33 31.22 -9.69
C ILE A 16 1.48 29.76 -10.14
N ASN A 17 2.67 29.41 -10.62
CA ASN A 17 3.02 27.99 -10.80
C ASN A 17 3.17 27.39 -9.39
N ALA A 18 2.15 26.66 -8.95
CA ALA A 18 2.23 25.87 -7.73
C ALA A 18 3.22 24.71 -7.98
N SER A 19 4.42 24.80 -7.41
CA SER A 19 5.38 23.70 -7.41
C SER A 19 4.81 22.55 -6.58
N ALA A 20 4.59 21.39 -7.19
CA ALA A 20 4.31 20.16 -6.46
C ALA A 20 5.47 19.86 -5.49
N GLN A 21 5.15 19.46 -4.26
CA GLN A 21 6.16 19.02 -3.30
C GLN A 21 6.66 17.63 -3.72
N TYR A 22 7.97 17.50 -3.86
CA TYR A 22 8.64 16.22 -4.10
C TYR A 22 9.14 15.67 -2.76
N LYS A 23 9.19 14.34 -2.64
CA LYS A 23 9.85 13.70 -1.50
C LYS A 23 11.36 13.94 -1.55
N LYS A 24 12.07 13.65 -0.45
CA LYS A 24 13.54 13.74 -0.39
C LYS A 24 14.26 12.87 -1.45
N ASP A 25 13.56 11.86 -1.98
CA ASP A 25 14.04 10.97 -3.04
C ASP A 25 13.68 11.44 -4.47
N GLY A 26 13.07 12.62 -4.61
CA GLY A 26 12.69 13.20 -5.90
C GLY A 26 11.41 12.61 -6.52
N THR A 27 10.75 11.64 -5.88
CA THR A 27 9.46 11.13 -6.37
C THR A 27 8.32 12.11 -6.05
N PRO A 28 7.31 12.23 -6.94
CA PRO A 28 6.12 13.04 -6.65
C PRO A 28 5.47 12.65 -5.32
N ASP A 29 5.18 13.62 -4.46
CA ASP A 29 4.50 13.35 -3.20
C ASP A 29 2.98 13.19 -3.40
N MET A 30 2.52 11.94 -3.45
CA MET A 30 1.11 11.59 -3.63
C MET A 30 0.26 11.82 -2.36
N ARG A 31 0.85 12.30 -1.25
CA ARG A 31 0.12 12.63 -0.02
C ARG A 31 -0.51 14.02 -0.05
N TYR A 32 -0.10 14.89 -0.97
CA TYR A 32 -0.62 16.24 -1.05
C TYR A 32 -1.85 16.34 -1.96
N LYS A 33 -2.90 17.03 -1.48
CA LYS A 33 -4.23 17.13 -2.11
C LYS A 33 -4.20 17.66 -3.56
N SER A 34 -3.19 18.47 -3.93
CA SER A 34 -3.03 18.97 -5.31
C SER A 34 -2.53 17.93 -6.32
N ASN A 35 -1.90 16.84 -5.85
CA ASN A 35 -1.38 15.77 -6.71
C ASN A 35 -2.40 14.62 -6.91
N GLN A 36 -3.56 14.69 -6.26
CA GLN A 36 -4.66 13.74 -6.50
C GLN A 36 -5.40 13.96 -7.82
N SER A 37 -5.18 15.09 -8.50
CA SER A 37 -6.07 15.58 -9.56
C SER A 37 -5.60 15.34 -11.01
N SER A 38 -4.63 14.45 -11.26
CA SER A 38 -4.10 14.26 -12.62
C SER A 38 -3.98 12.79 -13.05
N VAL A 39 -4.92 11.95 -12.62
CA VAL A 39 -5.20 10.69 -13.32
C VAL A 39 -6.30 10.99 -14.34
N GLY A 40 -5.87 11.44 -15.51
CA GLY A 40 -6.74 11.65 -16.66
C GLY A 40 -7.55 10.40 -16.99
N SER A 41 -8.76 10.63 -17.49
CA SER A 41 -9.71 9.62 -17.96
C SER A 41 -9.08 8.65 -18.96
N TYR A 42 -8.59 7.53 -18.45
CA TYR A 42 -8.45 6.28 -19.18
C TYR A 42 -9.34 5.30 -18.42
N ASN A 43 -10.17 4.54 -19.12
CA ASN A 43 -11.04 3.51 -18.54
C ASN A 43 -10.28 2.66 -17.51
N LEU A 44 -10.38 3.05 -16.24
CA LEU A 44 -9.72 2.38 -15.15
C LEU A 44 -10.67 1.26 -14.73
N PRO A 45 -10.24 -0.02 -14.73
CA PRO A 45 -11.01 -1.05 -14.08
C PRO A 45 -11.28 -0.53 -12.67
N SER A 46 -12.54 -0.40 -12.30
CA SER A 46 -12.91 -0.10 -10.92
C SER A 46 -12.42 -1.26 -10.06
N TYR A 47 -11.16 -1.17 -9.61
CA TYR A 47 -10.68 -1.95 -8.48
C TYR A 47 -11.20 -1.25 -7.22
N SER A 48 -12.53 -1.09 -7.15
CA SER A 48 -13.25 -0.97 -5.89
C SER A 48 -13.18 -2.33 -5.21
N SER A 49 -11.98 -2.73 -4.85
CA SER A 49 -11.72 -3.82 -3.94
C SER A 49 -11.20 -3.18 -2.68
N THR A 50 -12.07 -2.46 -1.97
CA THR A 50 -12.03 -2.60 -0.53
C THR A 50 -12.71 -3.93 -0.25
N PRO A 51 -12.00 -5.08 -0.19
CA PRO A 51 -12.59 -6.22 0.47
C PRO A 51 -13.01 -5.69 1.83
N SER A 52 -14.30 -5.82 2.15
CA SER A 52 -14.85 -5.52 3.47
C SER A 52 -14.28 -6.55 4.44
N SER A 53 -12.97 -6.48 4.66
CA SER A 53 -12.27 -7.26 5.65
C SER A 53 -12.62 -6.66 6.98
N GLU A 54 -13.18 -7.47 7.85
CA GLU A 54 -13.45 -7.07 9.23
C GLU A 54 -12.08 -6.82 9.89
N VAL A 55 -11.75 -5.55 10.08
CA VAL A 55 -10.49 -5.12 10.69
C VAL A 55 -10.65 -5.06 12.21
N ARG A 56 -9.66 -5.58 12.93
CA ARG A 56 -9.56 -5.53 14.38
C ARG A 56 -8.27 -4.84 14.82
N TYR A 57 -8.36 -4.13 15.93
CA TYR A 57 -7.20 -3.59 16.62
C TYR A 57 -6.45 -4.70 17.36
N GLN A 58 -5.14 -4.73 17.21
CA GLN A 58 -4.24 -5.59 17.98
C GLN A 58 -3.46 -4.69 18.94
N SER A 59 -3.67 -4.87 20.24
CA SER A 59 -2.87 -4.21 21.27
C SER A 59 -1.42 -4.61 21.18
N GLY A 60 -0.52 -3.70 21.57
CA GLY A 60 0.91 -3.97 21.63
C GLY A 60 1.26 -5.02 22.69
N TYR A 61 2.32 -5.80 22.45
CA TYR A 61 2.72 -6.91 23.30
C TYR A 61 4.22 -7.22 23.16
N LEU A 62 4.78 -7.92 24.14
CA LEU A 62 6.13 -8.52 24.01
C LEU A 62 6.00 -9.88 23.32
N ASN A 63 6.74 -10.09 22.23
CA ASN A 63 6.78 -11.39 21.57
C ASN A 63 7.65 -12.40 22.37
N SER A 64 7.70 -13.66 21.93
CA SER A 64 8.47 -14.70 22.61
C SER A 64 9.98 -14.46 22.63
N SER A 65 10.52 -13.59 21.76
CA SER A 65 11.92 -13.18 21.79
C SER A 65 12.17 -11.96 22.68
N GLY A 66 11.16 -11.47 23.41
CA GLY A 66 11.25 -10.29 24.28
C GLY A 66 11.20 -8.95 23.54
N THR A 67 10.95 -8.94 22.22
CA THR A 67 10.84 -7.72 21.42
C THR A 67 9.43 -7.14 21.55
N TYR A 68 9.33 -5.84 21.82
CA TYR A 68 8.06 -5.14 21.81
C TYR A 68 7.50 -5.00 20.39
N VAL A 69 6.24 -5.40 20.23
CA VAL A 69 5.45 -5.25 19.01
C VAL A 69 4.43 -4.14 19.26
N GLU A 70 4.53 -3.08 18.48
CA GLU A 70 3.61 -1.96 18.54
C GLU A 70 2.16 -2.36 18.20
N PRO A 71 1.17 -1.67 18.79
CA PRO A 71 -0.22 -1.88 18.41
C PRO A 71 -0.45 -1.56 16.94
N HIS A 72 -1.29 -2.35 16.28
CA HIS A 72 -1.58 -2.19 14.86
C HIS A 72 -2.95 -2.74 14.51
N TYR A 73 -3.48 -2.32 13.36
CA TYR A 73 -4.69 -2.89 12.79
C TYR A 73 -4.35 -4.09 11.91
N LYS A 74 -5.17 -5.14 12.01
CA LYS A 74 -5.09 -6.34 11.19
C LYS A 74 -6.48 -6.84 10.83
N THR A 75 -6.58 -7.54 9.71
CA THR A 75 -7.81 -8.25 9.33
C THR A 75 -8.06 -9.45 10.24
N ASN A 76 -9.32 -9.83 10.35
CA ASN A 76 -9.74 -11.08 10.96
C ASN A 76 -9.17 -12.27 10.16
N SER A 77 -8.79 -13.34 10.86
CA SER A 77 -8.26 -14.55 10.23
C SER A 77 -9.40 -15.35 9.59
N ASN A 78 -9.35 -15.57 8.28
CA ASN A 78 -10.36 -16.33 7.53
C ASN A 78 -9.75 -17.50 6.72
N ARG A 79 -8.56 -17.97 7.09
CA ARG A 79 -7.75 -19.02 6.41
C ARG A 79 -7.15 -18.63 5.06
N THR A 80 -7.45 -17.47 4.52
CA THR A 80 -6.77 -16.93 3.32
C THR A 80 -6.11 -15.61 3.67
N ASN A 81 -5.24 -15.11 2.78
CA ASN A 81 -4.69 -13.77 2.93
C ASN A 81 -5.27 -12.75 1.95
N TRP A 82 -6.21 -13.11 1.09
CA TRP A 82 -6.61 -12.29 -0.06
C TRP A 82 -7.09 -10.90 0.33
N ASP A 83 -7.79 -10.80 1.44
CA ASP A 83 -8.38 -9.58 1.98
C ASP A 83 -7.50 -8.92 3.06
N ASN A 84 -6.37 -9.52 3.42
CA ASN A 84 -5.47 -8.95 4.44
C ASN A 84 -4.90 -7.60 3.98
N LEU A 85 -4.79 -6.65 4.91
CA LEU A 85 -4.21 -5.33 4.65
C LEU A 85 -2.76 -5.39 4.12
N SER A 86 -2.02 -6.46 4.44
CA SER A 86 -0.65 -6.66 3.99
C SER A 86 -0.53 -7.30 2.61
N THR A 87 -1.63 -7.73 2.01
CA THR A 87 -1.66 -8.45 0.73
C THR A 87 -1.62 -7.51 -0.45
N GLU A 88 -0.90 -7.90 -1.49
CA GLU A 88 -0.68 -7.10 -2.68
C GLU A 88 -1.99 -6.65 -3.35
N GLY A 89 -2.03 -5.35 -3.64
CA GLY A 89 -3.20 -4.65 -4.17
C GLY A 89 -4.17 -4.15 -3.11
N ASN A 90 -4.01 -4.51 -1.84
CA ASN A 90 -4.83 -4.00 -0.75
C ASN A 90 -4.19 -2.77 -0.09
N TYR A 91 -5.01 -1.82 0.32
CA TYR A 91 -4.57 -0.59 0.97
C TYR A 91 -4.93 -0.59 2.45
N ASN A 92 -3.96 -0.26 3.29
CA ASN A 92 -4.17 -0.05 4.72
C ASN A 92 -4.53 1.41 5.00
N MET A 93 -5.82 1.67 5.23
CA MET A 93 -6.34 3.01 5.53
C MET A 93 -5.80 3.62 6.84
N TYR A 94 -5.31 2.80 7.78
CA TYR A 94 -4.92 3.26 9.12
C TYR A 94 -3.50 3.83 9.18
N ASN A 95 -2.63 3.42 8.25
CA ASN A 95 -1.25 3.90 8.19
C ASN A 95 -0.82 4.31 6.77
N SER A 96 -1.75 4.33 5.81
CA SER A 96 -1.54 4.73 4.43
C SER A 96 -0.48 3.90 3.68
N THR A 97 -0.36 2.61 4.00
CA THR A 97 0.57 1.68 3.33
C THR A 97 -0.15 0.76 2.35
N GLN A 98 0.56 0.35 1.29
CA GLN A 98 0.09 -0.68 0.36
C GLN A 98 0.59 -2.05 0.83
N GLY A 99 -0.25 -3.06 0.68
CA GLY A 99 0.13 -4.45 0.88
C GLY A 99 1.14 -4.91 -0.18
N THR A 100 2.03 -5.81 0.23
CA THR A 100 3.17 -6.29 -0.57
C THR A 100 3.34 -7.80 -0.52
N LYS A 101 2.48 -8.51 0.23
CA LYS A 101 2.52 -9.96 0.33
C LYS A 101 1.72 -10.57 -0.81
N ALA A 102 2.31 -11.52 -1.53
CA ALA A 102 1.58 -12.24 -2.57
C ALA A 102 0.31 -12.89 -2.02
N ARG A 103 -0.73 -12.96 -2.86
CA ARG A 103 -1.99 -13.65 -2.54
C ARG A 103 -1.78 -15.15 -2.48
N ASP A 104 -2.48 -15.80 -1.56
CA ASP A 104 -2.53 -17.25 -1.50
C ASP A 104 -3.00 -17.82 -2.84
N TYR A 105 -2.33 -18.87 -3.31
CA TYR A 105 -2.55 -19.57 -4.57
C TYR A 105 -2.33 -18.70 -5.83
N SER A 106 -1.65 -17.57 -5.71
CA SER A 106 -1.20 -16.79 -6.87
C SER A 106 0.13 -17.32 -7.41
N ILE A 107 0.46 -16.97 -8.65
CA ILE A 107 1.77 -17.29 -9.23
C ILE A 107 2.92 -16.71 -8.39
N ASP A 108 2.74 -15.51 -7.83
CA ASP A 108 3.74 -14.85 -7.01
C ASP A 108 3.99 -15.56 -5.67
N ALA A 109 2.99 -16.28 -5.15
CA ALA A 109 3.16 -17.10 -3.95
C ALA A 109 4.26 -18.16 -4.12
N TYR A 110 4.40 -18.74 -5.32
CA TYR A 110 5.42 -19.75 -5.63
C TYR A 110 6.85 -19.20 -5.57
N ASN A 111 7.02 -17.87 -5.64
CA ASN A 111 8.33 -17.24 -5.49
C ASN A 111 8.78 -17.19 -4.00
N TYR A 112 7.85 -17.26 -3.06
CA TYR A 112 8.18 -17.26 -1.64
C TYR A 112 8.76 -18.61 -1.21
N GLY A 113 9.98 -18.57 -0.65
CA GLY A 113 10.67 -19.81 -0.28
C GLY A 113 11.00 -20.68 -1.51
N LYS A 114 11.20 -20.08 -2.68
CA LYS A 114 11.66 -20.79 -3.87
C LYS A 114 12.91 -21.61 -3.54
N ASN A 115 12.94 -22.86 -4.00
CA ASN A 115 13.97 -23.87 -3.69
C ASN A 115 14.02 -24.34 -2.22
N GLN A 116 13.02 -24.00 -1.40
CA GLN A 116 12.87 -24.54 -0.05
C GLN A 116 11.81 -25.64 -0.02
N THR A 117 12.01 -26.62 0.86
CA THR A 117 10.99 -27.62 1.17
C THR A 117 9.91 -26.97 2.04
N ILE A 118 8.76 -26.68 1.44
CA ILE A 118 7.62 -26.08 2.15
C ILE A 118 6.86 -27.17 2.90
N GLN A 119 6.58 -26.90 4.17
CA GLN A 119 5.79 -27.73 5.08
C GLN A 119 4.47 -27.04 5.41
N THR A 120 3.45 -27.84 5.72
CA THR A 120 2.15 -27.36 6.19
C THR A 120 2.02 -27.60 7.69
N GLY A 121 1.76 -26.54 8.45
CA GLY A 121 1.52 -26.63 9.89
C GLY A 121 0.11 -27.12 10.22
N PRO A 122 -0.16 -27.45 11.50
CA PRO A 122 -1.46 -27.97 11.95
C PRO A 122 -2.63 -27.00 11.71
N ASN A 123 -2.35 -25.69 11.67
CA ASN A 123 -3.34 -24.65 11.38
C ASN A 123 -3.46 -24.33 9.87
N GLY A 124 -2.84 -25.14 9.00
CA GLY A 124 -2.88 -25.00 7.55
C GLY A 124 -1.98 -23.87 6.99
N GLY A 125 -1.18 -23.21 7.82
CA GLY A 125 -0.17 -22.25 7.37
C GLY A 125 1.03 -22.95 6.74
N GLN A 126 1.54 -22.42 5.63
CA GLN A 126 2.71 -22.95 4.95
C GLN A 126 3.98 -22.22 5.38
N TYR A 127 5.08 -22.95 5.55
CA TYR A 127 6.37 -22.40 5.98
C TYR A 127 7.55 -23.26 5.51
N TYR A 128 8.75 -22.71 5.51
CA TYR A 128 9.99 -23.48 5.48
C TYR A 128 10.82 -23.20 6.73
N THR A 129 11.79 -24.05 7.03
CA THR A 129 12.76 -23.82 8.10
C THR A 129 14.04 -23.27 7.48
N ASN A 130 14.47 -22.08 7.89
CA ASN A 130 15.71 -21.48 7.39
C ASN A 130 16.95 -22.07 8.08
N ASP A 131 18.15 -21.70 7.63
CA ASP A 131 19.43 -22.21 8.15
C ASP A 131 19.66 -21.95 9.64
N ARG A 132 18.90 -21.02 10.24
CA ARG A 132 18.93 -20.73 11.68
C ARG A 132 17.93 -21.57 12.48
N GLY A 133 17.25 -22.52 11.86
CA GLY A 133 16.21 -23.34 12.48
C GLY A 133 14.87 -22.63 12.68
N ASN A 134 14.69 -21.41 12.14
CA ASN A 134 13.46 -20.65 12.33
C ASN A 134 12.43 -20.95 11.24
N LYS A 135 11.15 -21.06 11.64
CA LYS A 135 10.03 -21.17 10.70
C LYS A 135 9.77 -19.83 10.02
N VAL A 136 9.86 -19.81 8.70
CA VAL A 136 9.53 -18.66 7.85
C VAL A 136 8.25 -18.98 7.11
N TYR A 137 7.16 -18.32 7.50
CA TYR A 137 5.85 -18.50 6.87
C TYR A 137 5.81 -17.84 5.49
N VAL A 138 5.16 -18.53 4.57
CA VAL A 138 4.98 -18.10 3.17
C VAL A 138 3.48 -18.10 2.83
N PRO A 139 3.05 -17.30 1.84
CA PRO A 139 1.71 -17.45 1.26
C PRO A 139 1.49 -18.88 0.81
N LYS A 140 0.25 -19.35 0.86
CA LYS A 140 -0.09 -20.70 0.42
C LYS A 140 0.14 -20.79 -1.08
N ARG A 141 0.79 -21.84 -1.52
CA ARG A 141 0.92 -22.22 -2.93
C ARG A 141 0.01 -23.39 -3.26
#